data_AF-A0AAI9PM31-F1
#
_entry.id   AF-A0AAI9PM31-F1
#
_cell.length_a   1.000
_cell.length_b   1.000
_cell.length_c   1.000
_cell.angle_alpha   90.00
_cell.angle_beta   90.00
_cell.angle_gamma   90.00
#
_symmetry.space_group_name_H-M   'P 1'
#
loop_
_entity.id
_entity.type
_entity.pdbx_description
1 polymer ?
#
loop_
_entity_poly.entity_id
_entity_poly.type
_entity_poly.pdbx_seq_one_letter_code
_entity_poly.pdbx_strand_id
1 'polypeptide(L)'
;MPNNEEWEELHLTPAGWIAGSYRHTPWQPVAVTPPDAAVLTVRRHVTATYGGPSRAIEDRTPQTQDMALIESLLTRYGSPEFGI
;
A
#
# COMPACT_ATOMS: atom_id res chain seq x y z
N MET A 1 17.99 -17.92 5.98
CA MET A 1 17.00 -17.68 7.06
C MET A 1 15.71 -17.21 6.39
N PRO A 2 14.53 -17.68 6.79
CA PRO A 2 13.29 -17.17 6.20
C PRO A 2 13.13 -15.70 6.64
N ASN A 3 13.23 -14.78 5.69
CA ASN A 3 12.80 -13.41 5.90
C ASN A 3 11.27 -13.44 5.86
N ASN A 4 10.61 -12.94 6.90
CA ASN A 4 9.18 -12.66 6.82
C ASN A 4 9.04 -11.39 5.97
N GLU A 5 8.56 -11.56 4.75
CA GLU A 5 8.26 -10.48 3.83
C GLU A 5 6.74 -10.33 3.75
N GLU A 6 6.25 -9.23 4.30
CA GLU A 6 4.85 -8.86 4.29
C GLU A 6 4.70 -7.60 3.46
N TRP A 7 3.60 -7.48 2.74
CA TRP A 7 3.31 -6.25 2.02
C TRP A 7 1.81 -6.03 1.89
N GLU A 8 1.40 -4.77 1.84
CA GLU A 8 0.02 -4.36 1.66
C GLU A 8 -0.05 -3.23 0.64
N GLU A 9 -1.06 -3.25 -0.20
CA GLU A 9 -1.37 -2.20 -1.16
C GLU A 9 -2.66 -1.47 -0.76
N LEU A 10 -2.65 -0.16 -0.95
CA LEU A 10 -3.79 0.71 -0.77
C LEU A 10 -3.93 1.62 -1.99
N HIS A 11 -5.15 1.74 -2.50
CA HIS A 11 -5.48 2.58 -3.64
C HIS A 11 -6.27 3.80 -3.17
N LEU A 12 -5.73 4.98 -3.40
CA LEU A 12 -6.46 6.23 -3.23
C LEU A 12 -7.40 6.41 -4.42
N THR A 13 -8.67 6.58 -4.12
CA THR A 13 -9.70 6.91 -5.11
C THR A 13 -10.42 8.20 -4.70
N PRO A 14 -11.22 8.81 -5.59
CA PRO A 14 -12.08 9.93 -5.22
C PRO A 14 -13.07 9.63 -4.08
N ALA A 15 -13.36 8.35 -3.82
CA ALA A 15 -14.22 7.91 -2.73
C ALA A 15 -13.48 7.68 -1.40
N GLY A 16 -12.14 7.59 -1.44
CA GLY A 16 -11.28 7.32 -0.28
C GLY A 16 -10.26 6.20 -0.56
N TRP A 17 -9.64 5.71 0.51
CA TRP A 17 -8.69 4.60 0.48
C TRP A 17 -9.41 3.25 0.34
N ILE A 18 -8.95 2.43 -0.60
CA ILE A 18 -9.46 1.09 -0.87
C ILE A 18 -8.32 0.09 -0.72
N ALA A 19 -8.52 -0.96 0.08
CA ALA A 19 -7.57 -2.05 0.24
C ALA A 19 -7.33 -2.77 -1.10
N GLY A 20 -6.06 -2.93 -1.44
CA GLY A 20 -5.58 -3.62 -2.63
C GLY A 20 -5.10 -5.02 -2.31
N SER A 21 -4.15 -5.49 -3.11
CA SER A 21 -3.52 -6.79 -2.87
C SER A 21 -2.68 -6.74 -1.61
N TYR A 22 -2.49 -7.90 -0.97
CA TYR A 22 -1.63 -7.99 0.21
C TYR A 22 -1.00 -9.37 0.34
N ARG A 23 0.03 -9.46 1.17
CA ARG A 23 0.69 -10.70 1.58
C ARG A 23 1.09 -10.60 3.03
N HIS A 24 0.58 -11.53 3.83
CA HIS A 24 1.05 -11.80 5.19
C HIS A 24 1.62 -13.21 5.25
N THR A 25 2.85 -13.36 5.75
CA THR A 25 3.49 -14.68 5.89
C THR A 25 3.02 -15.41 7.14
N PRO A 26 2.87 -16.76 7.12
CA PRO A 26 3.02 -17.73 6.01
C PRO A 26 1.90 -17.87 4.94
N TRP A 27 0.89 -17.00 4.88
CA TRP A 27 -0.24 -17.15 3.96
C TRP A 27 0.12 -16.81 2.51
N GLN A 28 -0.65 -17.33 1.57
CA GLN A 28 -0.51 -16.97 0.15
C GLN A 28 -0.92 -15.50 -0.08
N PRO A 29 -0.29 -14.81 -1.05
CA PRO A 29 -0.67 -13.46 -1.41
C PRO A 29 -2.11 -13.43 -1.92
N VAL A 30 -2.87 -12.43 -1.48
CA VAL A 30 -4.21 -12.13 -1.97
C VAL A 30 -4.08 -11.07 -3.04
N ALA A 31 -4.47 -11.40 -4.27
CA ALA A 31 -4.51 -10.47 -5.38
C ALA A 31 -5.90 -9.83 -5.47
N VAL A 32 -5.96 -8.52 -5.39
CA VAL A 32 -7.18 -7.72 -5.57
C VAL A 32 -6.97 -6.84 -6.80
N THR A 33 -7.95 -6.84 -7.71
CA THR A 33 -7.89 -5.97 -8.88
C THR A 33 -7.96 -4.51 -8.43
N PRO A 34 -7.01 -3.65 -8.86
CA PRO A 34 -7.05 -2.24 -8.51
C PRO A 34 -8.32 -1.59 -9.11
N PRO A 35 -8.97 -0.66 -8.40
CA PRO A 35 -10.13 0.03 -8.93
C PRO A 35 -9.72 0.96 -10.09
N ASP A 36 -10.50 1.01 -11.18
CA ASP A 36 -10.24 1.90 -12.33
C ASP A 36 -10.13 3.38 -11.95
N ALA A 37 -10.81 3.79 -10.87
CA ALA A 37 -10.77 5.15 -10.34
C ALA A 37 -9.57 5.41 -9.40
N ALA A 38 -8.62 4.48 -9.26
CA ALA A 38 -7.41 4.70 -8.48
C ALA A 38 -6.59 5.83 -9.08
N VAL A 39 -6.29 6.85 -8.27
CA VAL A 39 -5.43 7.98 -8.64
C VAL A 39 -4.00 7.80 -8.11
N LEU A 40 -3.84 7.06 -7.02
CA LEU A 40 -2.55 6.75 -6.41
C LEU A 40 -2.61 5.35 -5.81
N THR A 41 -1.58 4.55 -6.07
CA THR A 41 -1.39 3.27 -5.37
C THR A 41 -0.21 3.43 -4.43
N VAL A 42 -0.39 3.06 -3.16
CA VAL A 42 0.67 3.03 -2.17
C VAL A 42 0.85 1.59 -1.73
N ARG A 43 2.08 1.11 -1.78
CA ARG A 43 2.45 -0.24 -1.39
C ARG A 43 3.47 -0.19 -0.27
N ARG A 44 3.14 -0.75 0.89
CA ARG A 44 4.06 -0.87 2.02
C ARG A 44 4.64 -2.27 2.05
N HIS A 45 5.96 -2.37 2.01
CA HIS A 45 6.71 -3.61 2.21
C HIS A 45 7.34 -3.60 3.60
N VAL A 46 7.12 -4.65 4.37
CA VAL A 46 7.76 -4.89 5.65
C VAL A 46 8.60 -6.16 5.54
N THR A 47 9.89 -6.03 5.85
CA THR A 47 10.81 -7.16 5.95
C THR A 47 11.27 -7.29 7.38
N ALA A 48 10.97 -8.42 8.01
CA ALA A 48 11.44 -8.76 9.35
C ALA A 48 12.50 -9.85 9.28
N THR A 49 13.64 -9.62 9.94
CA THR A 49 14.70 -10.61 10.13
C THR A 49 14.62 -11.17 11.54
N TYR A 50 14.64 -12.49 11.69
CA TYR A 50 14.63 -13.13 13.02
C TYR A 50 15.85 -12.68 13.85
N GLY A 51 15.60 -12.05 15.01
CA GLY A 51 16.65 -11.52 15.88
C GLY A 51 17.30 -10.22 15.38
N GLY A 52 16.74 -9.57 14.36
CA GLY A 52 17.24 -8.32 13.77
C GLY A 52 16.17 -7.22 13.66
N PRO A 53 16.56 -6.02 13.19
CA PRO A 53 15.62 -4.92 12.99
C PRO A 53 14.64 -5.22 11.85
N SER A 54 13.39 -4.77 12.01
CA SER A 54 12.42 -4.72 10.92
C SER A 54 12.67 -3.49 10.04
N ARG A 55 12.36 -3.62 8.75
CA ARG A 55 12.44 -2.52 7.78
C ARG A 55 11.10 -2.38 7.07
N ALA A 56 10.52 -1.19 7.11
CA ALA A 56 9.35 -0.82 6.30
C ALA A 56 9.80 0.10 5.16
N ILE A 57 9.31 -0.17 3.95
CA ILE A 57 9.53 0.65 2.75
C ILE A 57 8.16 0.92 2.13
N GLU A 58 7.86 2.18 1.85
CA GLU A 58 6.63 2.58 1.17
C GLU A 58 6.96 3.02 -0.25
N ASP A 59 6.36 2.35 -1.23
CA ASP A 59 6.37 2.75 -2.63
C ASP A 59 5.06 3.47 -2.97
N ARG A 60 5.16 4.60 -3.66
CA ARG A 60 4.01 5.40 -4.11
C ARG A 60 4.05 5.48 -5.61
N THR A 61 3.09 4.83 -6.26
CA THR A 61 2.96 4.83 -7.73
C THR A 61 1.70 5.62 -8.13
N PRO A 62 1.85 6.87 -8.62
CA PRO A 62 0.75 7.65 -9.18
C PRO A 62 0.12 6.93 -10.37
N GLN A 63 -1.21 6.87 -10.39
CA GLN A 63 -1.98 6.31 -11.51
C GLN A 63 -2.56 7.41 -12.42
N THR A 64 -2.45 8.67 -12.00
CA THR A 64 -2.84 9.85 -12.77
C THR A 64 -1.69 10.85 -12.86
N GLN A 65 -1.70 11.68 -13.90
CA GLN A 65 -0.80 12.82 -14.05
C GLN A 65 -1.29 14.06 -13.27
N ASP A 66 -2.54 14.04 -12.81
CA ASP A 66 -3.13 15.14 -12.05
C ASP A 66 -2.66 15.11 -10.59
N MET A 67 -1.49 15.71 -10.34
CA MET A 67 -0.91 15.76 -9.00
C MET A 67 -1.76 16.58 -8.02
N ALA A 68 -2.42 17.63 -8.49
CA ALA A 68 -3.29 18.47 -7.67
C ALA A 68 -4.48 17.66 -7.13
N LEU A 69 -5.05 16.76 -7.95
CA LEU A 69 -6.08 15.84 -7.52
C LEU A 69 -5.56 14.90 -6.41
N ILE A 70 -4.37 14.31 -6.58
CA ILE A 70 -3.76 13.44 -5.57
C ILE A 70 -3.57 14.19 -4.24
N GLU A 71 -2.97 15.38 -4.28
CA GLU A 71 -2.73 16.21 -3.09
C GLU A 71 -4.03 16.61 -2.39
N SER A 72 -5.07 16.97 -3.17
CA SER A 72 -6.38 17.31 -2.62
C SER A 72 -7.03 16.11 -1.90
N LEU A 73 -6.89 14.91 -2.47
CA LEU A 73 -7.44 13.68 -1.89
C LEU A 73 -6.63 13.23 -0.67
N LEU A 74 -5.30 13.36 -0.69
CA LEU A 74 -4.45 13.12 0.48
C LEU A 74 -4.73 14.12 1.61
N THR A 75 -5.05 15.37 1.29
CA THR A 75 -5.45 16.38 2.29
C THR A 75 -6.82 16.02 2.90
N ARG A 76 -7.72 15.46 2.10
CA ARG A 76 -9.08 15.08 2.53
C ARG A 76 -9.13 13.79 3.33
N TYR A 77 -8.41 12.77 2.88
CA TYR A 77 -8.46 11.40 3.43
C TYR A 77 -7.24 11.02 4.26
N GLY A 78 -6.20 11.87 4.28
CA GLY A 78 -4.97 11.63 5.03
C GLY A 78 -4.04 10.61 4.36
N SER A 79 -3.04 10.19 5.13
CA SER A 79 -2.09 9.14 4.76
C SER A 79 -2.77 7.76 4.72
N PRO A 80 -2.26 6.81 3.92
CA PRO A 80 -2.74 5.43 3.95
C PRO A 80 -2.47 4.78 5.30
N GLU A 81 -3.47 4.08 5.84
CA GLU A 81 -3.36 3.31 7.09
C GLU A 81 -3.24 1.82 6.75
N PHE A 82 -2.06 1.26 6.98
CA PHE A 82 -1.74 -0.15 6.76
C PHE A 82 -2.00 -0.98 8.02
N GLY A 83 -2.39 -2.24 7.85
CA GLY A 83 -2.60 -3.19 8.95
C GLY A 83 -1.32 -3.87 9.45
N ILE A 84 -0.20 -3.74 8.73
CA ILE A 84 1.14 -4.27 9.07
C ILE A 84 2.07 -3.31 9.82
#